data_AF-A0A9D7TPI9-F1
#
_entry.id   AF-A0A9D7TPI9-F1
#
_cell.length_a   1.000
_cell.length_b   1.000
_cell.length_c   1.000
_cell.angle_alpha   90.00
_cell.angle_beta   90.00
_cell.angle_gamma   90.00
#
_symmetry.space_group_name_H-M   'P 1'
#
loop_
_entity.id
_entity.type
_entity.pdbx_description
1 polymer ?
#
loop_
_entity_poly.entity_id
_entity_poly.type
_entity_poly.pdbx_seq_one_letter_code
_entity_poly.pdbx_strand_id
1 'polypeptide(L)'
;MDYIPQKEFPSISKRITTKGVLHFFDIDNPFFIPKLKYTEDLDDYLKAAIFPFDSYFWENTSGLVLCEEQKEKLNDILTSGIGYNYSNSKNEAALKDKLIKQYSVIYDKNSYLDLDPNIISDSIRADLSVYLYLDINTYNHLITHQTLTILDHLKTRFSLEYSKQNLVFQNIYFDLCEIVRLNLDEKLSILNSVEEMNQAHEAALQDIHSITAKFKSETNYGADIHSLKKWNDLVLQRTGVDNFAVFALKYKAKKRK
;
A
#
# COMPACT_ATOMS: atom_id res chain seq x y z
N MET A 1 4.02 14.05 -40.89
CA MET A 1 3.37 13.57 -39.66
C MET A 1 2.31 14.59 -39.32
N ASP A 2 1.06 14.24 -39.55
CA ASP A 2 -0.05 15.15 -39.36
C ASP A 2 -0.44 15.21 -37.88
N TYR A 3 -0.50 16.42 -37.35
CA TYR A 3 -1.01 16.72 -36.02
C TYR A 3 -2.52 16.46 -36.01
N ILE A 4 -2.95 15.43 -35.27
CA ILE A 4 -4.36 15.19 -34.99
C ILE A 4 -4.74 16.08 -33.80
N PRO A 5 -5.54 17.14 -33.99
CA PRO A 5 -5.95 17.99 -32.88
C PRO A 5 -6.78 17.17 -31.89
N GLN A 6 -6.40 17.21 -30.61
CA GLN A 6 -7.23 16.68 -29.54
C GLN A 6 -8.57 17.42 -29.58
N LYS A 7 -9.66 16.65 -29.70
CA LYS A 7 -11.02 17.15 -29.67
C LYS A 7 -11.25 17.77 -28.28
N GLU A 8 -11.31 19.09 -28.20
CA GLU A 8 -11.71 19.78 -26.97
C GLU A 8 -13.15 19.39 -26.67
N PHE A 9 -13.35 18.50 -25.70
CA PHE A 9 -14.66 18.26 -25.14
C PHE A 9 -15.04 19.50 -24.33
N PRO A 10 -16.24 20.08 -24.54
CA PRO A 10 -16.70 21.19 -23.72
C PRO A 10 -16.69 20.76 -22.25
N SER A 11 -15.85 21.39 -21.44
CA SER A 11 -15.79 21.14 -20.00
C SER A 11 -17.01 21.81 -19.37
N ILE A 12 -18.03 21.00 -19.04
CA ILE A 12 -19.15 21.47 -18.24
C ILE A 12 -18.64 21.56 -16.80
N SER A 13 -18.32 22.77 -16.34
CA SER A 13 -18.05 23.02 -14.92
C SER A 13 -19.37 23.30 -14.21
N LYS A 14 -19.76 22.40 -13.31
CA LYS A 14 -20.92 22.61 -12.44
C LYS A 14 -20.40 22.86 -11.04
N ARG A 15 -20.76 24.00 -10.46
CA ARG A 15 -20.48 24.25 -9.03
C ARG A 15 -21.40 23.35 -8.21
N ILE A 16 -20.81 22.33 -7.58
CA ILE A 16 -21.52 21.45 -6.66
C ILE A 16 -21.35 22.05 -5.26
N THR A 17 -22.46 22.30 -4.59
CA THR A 17 -22.46 22.68 -3.17
C THR A 17 -23.02 21.52 -2.39
N THR A 18 -22.19 20.88 -1.57
CA THR A 18 -22.61 19.81 -0.67
C THR A 18 -22.87 20.38 0.72
N LYS A 19 -23.87 19.82 1.41
CA LYS A 19 -24.06 20.01 2.85
C LYS A 19 -23.83 18.65 3.48
N GLY A 20 -22.74 18.51 4.22
CA GLY A 20 -22.45 17.32 5.01
C GLY A 20 -23.06 17.45 6.40
N VAL A 21 -23.68 16.37 6.89
CA VAL A 21 -23.96 16.21 8.32
C VAL A 21 -22.91 15.25 8.86
N LEU A 22 -22.09 15.74 9.79
CA LEU A 22 -21.11 14.90 10.46
C LEU A 22 -21.78 14.26 11.67
N HIS A 23 -21.96 12.95 11.64
CA HIS A 23 -22.38 12.19 12.81
C HIS A 23 -21.13 11.68 13.52
N PHE A 24 -20.90 12.13 14.75
CA PHE A 24 -19.90 11.50 15.61
C PHE A 24 -20.46 10.15 16.04
N PHE A 25 -19.86 9.07 15.55
CA PHE A 25 -20.18 7.72 15.99
C PHE A 25 -19.54 7.47 17.35
N ASP A 26 -20.37 6.98 18.27
CA ASP A 26 -20.01 6.36 19.54
C ASP A 26 -18.93 7.10 20.37
N ILE A 27 -19.37 8.11 21.12
CA ILE A 27 -18.51 8.87 22.06
C ILE A 27 -17.91 7.97 23.14
N ASP A 28 -18.59 6.88 23.49
CA ASP A 28 -18.23 5.99 24.59
C ASP A 28 -17.34 4.81 24.13
N ASN A 29 -17.44 4.39 22.86
CA ASN A 29 -16.54 3.40 22.23
C ASN A 29 -15.86 3.99 20.99
N PRO A 30 -14.73 4.72 21.17
CA PRO A 30 -13.99 5.25 20.03
C PRO A 30 -13.50 4.09 19.15
N PHE A 31 -13.74 4.21 17.84
CA PHE A 31 -13.11 3.33 16.85
C PHE A 31 -11.59 3.42 16.97
N PHE A 32 -10.90 2.31 16.71
CA PHE A 32 -9.44 2.33 16.68
C PHE A 32 -8.99 3.13 15.46
N ILE A 33 -8.20 4.17 15.68
CA ILE A 33 -7.61 4.92 14.58
C ILE A 33 -6.54 4.02 13.95
N PRO A 34 -6.63 3.70 12.65
CA PRO A 34 -5.64 2.87 12.01
C PRO A 34 -4.24 3.49 12.15
N LYS A 35 -3.24 2.64 12.43
CA LYS A 35 -1.88 3.12 12.62
C LYS A 35 -1.23 3.46 11.28
N LEU A 36 -1.26 4.75 10.92
CA LEU A 36 -0.56 5.30 9.75
C LEU A 36 0.03 6.68 10.08
N LYS A 37 1.33 6.87 9.84
CA LYS A 37 2.01 8.16 10.09
C LYS A 37 2.12 8.98 8.81
N TYR A 38 1.25 9.98 8.65
CA TYR A 38 1.19 10.82 7.46
C TYR A 38 2.40 11.73 7.25
N THR A 39 2.51 12.26 6.04
CA THR A 39 3.25 13.49 5.73
C THR A 39 2.29 14.65 5.97
N GLU A 40 2.70 15.68 6.71
CA GLU A 40 1.81 16.77 7.16
C GLU A 40 1.18 17.55 5.99
N ASP A 41 1.86 17.59 4.84
CA ASP A 41 1.47 18.39 3.65
C ASP A 41 0.46 17.71 2.71
N LEU A 42 -0.04 16.53 3.06
CA LEU A 42 -1.08 15.84 2.25
C LEU A 42 -2.47 16.45 2.49
N ASP A 43 -3.25 16.60 1.42
CA ASP A 43 -4.67 16.94 1.51
C ASP A 43 -5.47 15.82 2.20
N ASP A 44 -6.47 16.18 2.99
CA ASP A 44 -7.24 15.22 3.80
C ASP A 44 -8.01 14.20 2.94
N TYR A 45 -8.42 14.56 1.71
CA TYR A 45 -9.02 13.61 0.78
C TYR A 45 -8.02 12.53 0.36
N LEU A 46 -6.75 12.91 0.14
CA LEU A 46 -5.70 11.95 -0.20
C LEU A 46 -5.39 11.04 0.98
N LYS A 47 -5.35 11.58 2.21
CA LYS A 47 -5.17 10.77 3.42
C LYS A 47 -6.29 9.72 3.54
N ALA A 48 -7.54 10.12 3.32
CA ALA A 48 -8.69 9.21 3.37
C ALA A 48 -8.71 8.16 2.24
N ALA A 49 -8.21 8.52 1.05
CA ALA A 49 -8.20 7.64 -0.12
C ALA A 49 -7.12 6.55 -0.07
N ILE A 50 -6.09 6.70 0.77
CA ILE A 50 -5.02 5.69 0.96
C ILE A 50 -5.52 4.49 1.77
N PHE A 51 -6.51 4.70 2.63
CA PHE A 51 -7.05 3.61 3.43
C PHE A 51 -7.84 2.62 2.57
N PRO A 52 -7.69 1.31 2.83
CA PRO A 52 -8.55 0.33 2.20
C PRO A 52 -9.99 0.48 2.70
N PHE A 53 -10.91 -0.07 1.93
CA PHE A 53 -12.29 -0.18 2.37
C PHE A 53 -12.40 -1.31 3.39
N ASP A 54 -12.82 -0.96 4.61
CA ASP A 54 -13.11 -1.94 5.67
C ASP A 54 -14.57 -2.40 5.58
N SER A 55 -14.81 -3.45 4.79
CA SER A 55 -16.15 -4.01 4.64
C SER A 55 -16.69 -4.56 5.95
N TYR A 56 -15.82 -5.12 6.80
CA TYR A 56 -16.25 -5.71 8.06
C TYR A 56 -16.80 -4.63 9.01
N PHE A 57 -16.09 -3.49 9.14
CA PHE A 57 -16.57 -2.34 9.89
C PHE A 57 -17.93 -1.86 9.38
N TRP A 58 -18.08 -1.63 8.07
CA TRP A 58 -19.31 -1.08 7.50
C TRP A 58 -20.51 -2.03 7.54
N GLU A 59 -20.28 -3.34 7.47
CA GLU A 59 -21.34 -4.36 7.55
C GLU A 59 -21.82 -4.61 8.99
N ASN A 60 -20.95 -4.43 9.99
CA ASN A 60 -21.24 -4.73 11.40
C ASN A 60 -21.53 -3.48 12.23
N THR A 61 -21.25 -2.29 11.72
CA THR A 61 -21.71 -1.04 12.31
C THR A 61 -23.11 -0.74 11.81
N SER A 62 -24.06 -0.54 12.72
CA SER A 62 -25.35 0.08 12.39
C SER A 62 -25.11 1.52 11.95
N GLY A 63 -24.80 1.70 10.67
CA GLY A 63 -24.48 2.97 10.07
C GLY A 63 -25.67 3.91 9.95
N LEU A 64 -25.43 5.02 9.26
CA LEU A 64 -26.46 5.97 8.83
C LEU A 64 -27.60 5.24 8.10
N VAL A 65 -28.80 5.24 8.67
CA VAL A 65 -30.00 4.79 7.98
C VAL A 65 -30.31 5.81 6.87
N LEU A 66 -29.93 5.47 5.64
CA LEU A 66 -30.21 6.30 4.47
C LEU A 66 -31.70 6.24 4.14
N CYS A 67 -32.29 7.39 3.81
CA CYS A 67 -33.61 7.41 3.19
C CYS A 67 -33.54 6.89 1.74
N GLU A 68 -34.68 6.53 1.15
CA GLU A 68 -34.72 6.01 -0.23
C GLU A 68 -34.10 6.99 -1.25
N GLU A 69 -34.36 8.29 -1.10
CA GLU A 69 -33.76 9.33 -1.96
C GLU A 69 -32.22 9.35 -1.84
N GLN A 70 -31.67 9.12 -0.65
CA GLN A 70 -30.23 9.04 -0.44
C GLN A 70 -29.64 7.76 -1.05
N LYS A 71 -30.34 6.63 -0.95
CA LYS A 71 -29.92 5.36 -1.57
C LYS A 71 -29.89 5.46 -3.09
N GLU A 72 -30.91 6.08 -3.71
CA GLU A 72 -30.96 6.30 -5.16
C GLU A 72 -29.79 7.18 -5.62
N LYS A 73 -29.57 8.33 -4.96
CA LYS A 73 -28.44 9.22 -5.30
C LYS A 73 -27.09 8.55 -5.11
N LEU A 74 -26.93 7.76 -4.05
CA LEU A 74 -25.70 7.00 -3.82
C LEU A 74 -25.50 5.97 -4.94
N ASN A 75 -26.54 5.24 -5.33
CA ASN A 75 -26.47 4.29 -6.44
C ASN A 75 -26.11 4.97 -7.77
N ASP A 76 -26.66 6.15 -8.06
CA ASP A 76 -26.30 6.95 -9.23
C ASP A 76 -24.81 7.34 -9.20
N ILE A 77 -24.29 7.79 -8.05
CA ILE A 77 -22.87 8.14 -7.87
C ILE A 77 -21.99 6.90 -8.06
N LEU A 78 -22.38 5.75 -7.51
CA LEU A 78 -21.60 4.51 -7.58
C LEU A 78 -21.61 3.85 -8.96
N THR A 79 -22.68 4.06 -9.73
CA THR A 79 -22.82 3.50 -11.08
C THR A 79 -22.21 4.39 -12.16
N SER A 80 -22.23 5.71 -11.96
CA SER A 80 -21.73 6.69 -12.93
C SER A 80 -20.36 7.29 -12.58
N GLY A 81 -19.95 7.20 -11.31
CA GLY A 81 -18.69 7.72 -10.79
C GLY A 81 -17.60 6.67 -10.60
N ILE A 82 -16.44 7.15 -10.16
CA ILE A 82 -15.32 6.32 -9.71
C ILE A 82 -15.28 6.43 -8.18
N GLY A 83 -15.53 5.32 -7.48
CA GLY A 83 -15.51 5.28 -6.03
C GLY A 83 -14.10 5.03 -5.51
N TYR A 84 -13.50 6.02 -4.87
CA TYR A 84 -12.29 5.82 -4.07
C TYR A 84 -12.67 5.25 -2.70
N ASN A 85 -11.94 4.23 -2.23
CA ASN A 85 -12.20 3.58 -0.95
C ASN A 85 -13.66 3.07 -0.82
N TYR A 86 -14.13 2.28 -1.79
CA TYR A 86 -15.49 1.72 -1.82
C TYR A 86 -15.54 0.30 -2.41
N SER A 87 -16.29 -0.63 -1.80
CA SER A 87 -16.38 -2.05 -2.16
C SER A 87 -17.24 -2.35 -3.40
N ASN A 88 -16.83 -1.86 -4.58
CA ASN A 88 -17.36 -2.43 -5.82
C ASN A 88 -16.22 -2.88 -6.73
N SER A 89 -16.38 -4.04 -7.35
CA SER A 89 -15.41 -4.69 -8.24
C SER A 89 -14.90 -3.83 -9.41
N LYS A 90 -15.63 -2.77 -9.79
CA LYS A 90 -15.17 -1.78 -10.78
C LYS A 90 -14.14 -0.78 -10.22
N ASN A 91 -14.03 -0.64 -8.89
CA ASN A 91 -13.14 0.28 -8.20
C ASN A 91 -11.70 -0.22 -8.05
N GLU A 92 -11.41 -1.48 -8.38
CA GLU A 92 -10.02 -1.94 -8.53
C GLU A 92 -9.27 -1.14 -9.61
N ALA A 93 -9.98 -0.53 -10.56
CA ALA A 93 -9.42 0.41 -11.53
C ALA A 93 -9.14 1.81 -10.95
N ALA A 94 -9.84 2.23 -9.89
CA ALA A 94 -9.61 3.50 -9.20
C ALA A 94 -8.32 3.47 -8.36
N LEU A 95 -7.99 2.30 -7.80
CA LEU A 95 -6.68 2.03 -7.17
C LEU A 95 -5.53 1.95 -8.21
N LYS A 96 -5.88 1.84 -9.51
CA LYS A 96 -4.95 2.00 -10.63
C LYS A 96 -4.86 3.45 -11.11
N ASP A 97 -5.61 4.39 -10.54
CA ASP A 97 -5.51 5.80 -10.88
C ASP A 97 -4.12 6.34 -10.51
N LYS A 98 -3.53 7.10 -11.43
CA LYS A 98 -2.23 7.75 -11.25
C LYS A 98 -2.20 8.63 -9.99
N LEU A 99 -3.36 9.19 -9.61
CA LEU A 99 -3.48 10.12 -8.49
C LEU A 99 -3.23 9.50 -7.11
N ILE A 100 -3.50 8.20 -6.91
CA ILE A 100 -3.21 7.52 -5.64
C ILE A 100 -1.83 6.85 -5.70
N LYS A 101 -1.50 6.22 -6.83
CA LYS A 101 -0.17 5.62 -7.06
C LYS A 101 0.97 6.62 -6.94
N GLN A 102 0.75 7.91 -7.21
CA GLN A 102 1.77 8.94 -7.00
C GLN A 102 2.13 9.17 -5.53
N TYR A 103 1.26 8.79 -4.59
CA TYR A 103 1.45 9.00 -3.15
C TYR A 103 1.70 7.70 -2.38
N SER A 104 1.01 6.63 -2.74
CA SER A 104 1.15 5.33 -2.07
C SER A 104 0.94 4.16 -3.01
N VAL A 105 1.66 3.07 -2.76
CA VAL A 105 1.45 1.78 -3.45
C VAL A 105 1.20 0.69 -2.42
N ILE A 106 0.04 0.03 -2.53
CA ILE A 106 -0.28 -1.17 -1.75
C ILE A 106 0.37 -2.38 -2.42
N TYR A 107 0.92 -3.28 -1.63
CA TYR A 107 1.49 -4.53 -2.12
C TYR A 107 0.46 -5.37 -2.88
N ASP A 108 0.86 -5.83 -4.07
CA ASP A 108 0.12 -6.80 -4.88
C ASP A 108 1.12 -7.73 -5.55
N LYS A 109 1.01 -9.03 -5.28
CA LYS A 109 1.88 -10.07 -5.84
C LYS A 109 1.87 -10.15 -7.38
N ASN A 110 0.85 -9.59 -8.03
CA ASN A 110 0.70 -9.60 -9.49
C ASN A 110 1.17 -8.29 -10.14
N SER A 111 1.55 -7.31 -9.34
CA SER A 111 2.08 -6.03 -9.77
C SER A 111 3.52 -5.88 -9.27
N TYR A 112 4.27 -4.97 -9.87
CA TYR A 112 5.63 -4.69 -9.42
C TYR A 112 5.80 -3.19 -9.19
N LEU A 113 6.70 -2.88 -8.25
CA LEU A 113 7.15 -1.54 -7.98
C LEU A 113 8.13 -1.11 -9.08
N ASP A 114 7.87 0.06 -9.66
CA ASP A 114 8.74 0.71 -10.64
C ASP A 114 8.94 2.18 -10.23
N LEU A 115 9.93 2.44 -9.38
CA LEU A 115 10.27 3.80 -8.98
C LEU A 115 11.18 4.43 -10.03
N ASP A 116 10.75 5.58 -10.56
CA ASP A 116 11.61 6.41 -11.39
C ASP A 116 12.86 6.82 -10.59
N PRO A 117 14.06 6.63 -11.14
CA PRO A 117 15.29 6.89 -10.42
C PRO A 117 15.47 8.39 -10.24
N ASN A 118 15.73 8.83 -9.02
CA ASN A 118 16.07 10.23 -8.78
C ASN A 118 17.60 10.41 -8.87
N ILE A 119 18.14 10.32 -10.10
CA ILE A 119 19.59 10.39 -10.42
C ILE A 119 20.21 11.75 -10.05
N ILE A 120 19.41 12.73 -9.63
CA ILE A 120 19.85 14.11 -9.32
C ILE A 120 20.66 14.18 -7.99
N SER A 121 20.93 13.06 -7.31
CA SER A 121 21.69 13.06 -6.05
C SER A 121 23.10 12.51 -6.20
N ASP A 122 24.09 13.26 -5.69
CA ASP A 122 25.48 12.81 -5.52
C ASP A 122 25.63 11.64 -4.51
N SER A 123 24.55 11.27 -3.80
CA SER A 123 24.52 10.18 -2.83
C SER A 123 23.59 9.05 -3.29
N ILE A 124 24.10 7.81 -3.27
CA ILE A 124 23.29 6.60 -3.44
C ILE A 124 22.36 6.47 -2.23
N ARG A 125 21.04 6.44 -2.49
CA ARG A 125 19.99 6.23 -1.49
C ARG A 125 19.01 5.20 -2.03
N ALA A 126 18.67 4.23 -1.19
CA ALA A 126 17.70 3.19 -1.51
C ALA A 126 16.80 2.95 -0.30
N ASP A 127 16.28 4.04 0.26
CA ASP A 127 15.44 4.03 1.44
C ASP A 127 13.97 4.07 1.01
N LEU A 128 13.38 2.89 0.88
CA LEU A 128 11.94 2.75 0.68
C LEU A 128 11.24 2.94 2.03
N SER A 129 10.30 3.88 2.09
CA SER A 129 9.48 4.08 3.29
C SER A 129 8.25 3.19 3.19
N VAL A 130 8.20 2.14 4.00
CA VAL A 130 7.09 1.19 4.02
C VAL A 130 6.36 1.28 5.35
N TYR A 131 5.03 1.30 5.28
CA TYR A 131 4.12 1.22 6.41
C TYR A 131 3.45 -0.14 6.44
N LEU A 132 3.35 -0.72 7.64
CA LEU A 132 2.41 -1.80 7.92
C LEU A 132 1.13 -1.18 8.45
N TYR A 133 0.09 -1.21 7.64
CA TYR A 133 -1.26 -0.84 8.06
C TYR A 133 -1.80 -1.91 9.01
N LEU A 134 -2.46 -1.47 10.08
CA LEU A 134 -3.25 -2.32 10.96
C LEU A 134 -4.54 -1.59 11.30
N ASP A 135 -5.65 -2.26 11.00
CA ASP A 135 -6.99 -1.94 11.46
C ASP A 135 -7.48 -3.02 12.42
N ILE A 136 -8.18 -2.61 13.47
CA ILE A 136 -8.71 -3.53 14.49
C ILE A 136 -10.16 -3.17 14.75
N ASN A 137 -11.01 -4.17 14.67
CA ASN A 137 -12.44 -4.06 14.88
C ASN A 137 -12.86 -4.91 16.07
N THR A 138 -13.67 -4.34 16.97
CA THR A 138 -14.21 -5.05 18.13
C THR A 138 -15.73 -5.00 18.09
N TYR A 139 -16.37 -6.12 17.72
CA TYR A 139 -17.84 -6.23 17.61
C TYR A 139 -18.33 -7.47 18.33
N ASN A 140 -19.34 -7.32 19.21
CA ASN A 140 -19.95 -8.44 19.95
C ASN A 140 -18.91 -9.37 20.61
N HIS A 141 -17.87 -8.80 21.23
CA HIS A 141 -16.74 -9.51 21.84
C HIS A 141 -15.82 -10.28 20.87
N LEU A 142 -16.04 -10.19 19.56
CA LEU A 142 -15.12 -10.67 18.54
C LEU A 142 -14.14 -9.55 18.17
N ILE A 143 -12.85 -9.89 18.11
CA ILE A 143 -11.81 -9.01 17.58
C ILE A 143 -11.44 -9.50 16.19
N THR A 144 -11.56 -8.64 15.19
CA THR A 144 -11.07 -8.88 13.83
C THR A 144 -10.02 -7.83 13.47
N HIS A 145 -9.22 -8.11 12.45
CA HIS A 145 -8.18 -7.19 12.01
C HIS A 145 -7.99 -7.24 10.49
N GLN A 146 -7.40 -6.18 9.97
CA GLN A 146 -6.93 -6.09 8.60
C GLN A 146 -5.51 -5.53 8.60
N THR A 147 -4.62 -6.14 7.82
CA THR A 147 -3.25 -5.64 7.62
C THR A 147 -2.93 -5.43 6.16
N LEU A 148 -2.09 -4.42 5.85
CA LEU A 148 -1.57 -4.16 4.51
C LEU A 148 -0.12 -3.69 4.55
N THR A 149 0.62 -3.96 3.47
CA THR A 149 1.95 -3.39 3.22
C THR A 149 1.80 -2.23 2.25
N ILE A 150 2.16 -1.02 2.68
CA ILE A 150 1.96 0.22 1.91
C ILE A 150 3.30 0.93 1.75
N LEU A 151 3.73 1.16 0.52
CA LEU A 151 4.85 2.04 0.21
C LEU A 151 4.38 3.50 0.24
N ASP A 152 5.09 4.37 0.96
CA ASP A 152 4.91 5.82 0.91
C ASP A 152 5.90 6.43 -0.09
N HIS A 153 5.39 6.87 -1.24
CA HIS A 153 6.20 7.50 -2.28
C HIS A 153 6.78 8.85 -1.84
N LEU A 154 6.08 9.61 -0.99
CA LEU A 154 6.51 10.94 -0.55
C LEU A 154 7.72 10.88 0.38
N LYS A 155 7.83 9.82 1.20
CA LYS A 155 8.96 9.60 2.10
C LYS A 155 10.05 8.71 1.51
N THR A 156 9.71 7.91 0.49
CA THR A 156 10.70 7.11 -0.23
C THR A 156 11.76 8.00 -0.87
N ARG A 157 13.03 7.60 -0.73
CA ARG A 157 14.19 8.25 -1.34
C ARG A 157 15.00 7.19 -2.09
N PHE A 158 14.85 7.18 -3.40
CA PHE A 158 15.46 6.21 -4.30
C PHE A 158 16.25 6.93 -5.40
N SER A 159 17.57 6.81 -5.37
CA SER A 159 18.50 7.46 -6.31
C SER A 159 19.42 6.48 -7.04
N LEU A 160 19.09 5.19 -7.04
CA LEU A 160 19.79 4.20 -7.86
C LEU A 160 19.45 4.38 -9.34
N GLU A 161 20.37 4.07 -10.25
CA GLU A 161 20.12 4.13 -11.70
C GLU A 161 18.99 3.20 -12.14
N TYR A 162 18.29 3.54 -13.23
CA TYR A 162 17.31 2.61 -13.81
C TYR A 162 18.02 1.42 -14.42
N SER A 163 17.94 0.26 -13.77
CA SER A 163 18.50 -0.99 -14.28
C SER A 163 17.65 -2.16 -13.83
N LYS A 164 17.67 -3.27 -14.58
CA LYS A 164 16.98 -4.51 -14.19
C LYS A 164 17.39 -4.99 -12.79
N GLN A 165 18.65 -4.78 -12.42
CA GLN A 165 19.17 -5.18 -11.12
C GLN A 165 18.57 -4.32 -9.99
N ASN A 166 18.43 -3.01 -10.21
CA ASN A 166 17.82 -2.12 -9.23
C ASN A 166 16.30 -2.29 -9.16
N LEU A 167 15.63 -2.63 -10.27
CA LEU A 167 14.23 -3.05 -10.29
C LEU A 167 14.01 -4.33 -9.47
N VAL A 168 14.91 -5.31 -9.59
CA VAL A 168 14.88 -6.52 -8.77
C VAL A 168 15.11 -6.18 -7.30
N PHE A 169 16.08 -5.31 -6.99
CA PHE A 169 16.38 -4.89 -5.63
C PHE A 169 15.19 -4.22 -4.94
N GLN A 170 14.54 -3.25 -5.57
CA GLN A 170 13.41 -2.54 -4.96
C GLN A 170 12.20 -3.46 -4.74
N ASN A 171 11.94 -4.40 -5.65
CA ASN A 171 10.82 -5.32 -5.48
C ASN A 171 11.09 -6.36 -4.40
N ILE A 172 12.31 -6.92 -4.34
CA ILE A 172 12.70 -7.79 -3.21
C ILE A 172 12.58 -7.05 -1.88
N TYR A 173 12.99 -5.78 -1.82
CA TYR A 173 12.81 -4.97 -0.61
C TYR A 173 11.34 -4.92 -0.19
N PHE A 174 10.44 -4.62 -1.12
CA PHE A 174 9.01 -4.49 -0.83
C PHE A 174 8.37 -5.84 -0.47
N ASP A 175 8.77 -6.92 -1.13
CA ASP A 175 8.39 -8.30 -0.79
C ASP A 175 8.85 -8.70 0.62
N LEU A 176 10.03 -8.26 1.07
CA LEU A 176 10.52 -8.53 2.43
C LEU A 176 9.63 -7.87 3.49
N CYS A 177 9.14 -6.65 3.23
CA CYS A 177 8.17 -6.00 4.09
C CYS A 177 6.85 -6.77 4.13
N GLU A 178 6.40 -7.30 2.97
CA GLU A 178 5.21 -8.14 2.91
C GLU A 178 5.38 -9.45 3.69
N ILE A 179 6.56 -10.07 3.65
CA ILE A 179 6.83 -11.27 4.47
C ILE A 179 6.69 -10.96 5.96
N VAL A 180 7.15 -9.79 6.41
CA VAL A 180 6.95 -9.36 7.80
C VAL A 180 5.45 -9.14 8.09
N ARG A 181 4.69 -8.52 7.19
CA ARG A 181 3.24 -8.38 7.33
C ARG A 181 2.55 -9.74 7.44
N LEU A 182 2.89 -10.72 6.59
CA LEU A 182 2.33 -12.07 6.64
C LEU A 182 2.56 -12.73 8.01
N ASN A 183 3.77 -12.60 8.57
CA ASN A 183 4.06 -13.12 9.92
C ASN A 183 3.25 -12.38 11.00
N LEU A 184 3.08 -11.06 10.86
CA LEU A 184 2.25 -10.27 11.75
C LEU A 184 0.80 -10.75 11.70
N ASP A 185 0.23 -10.89 10.50
CA ASP A 185 -1.15 -11.32 10.25
C ASP A 185 -1.44 -12.70 10.88
N GLU A 186 -0.53 -13.67 10.66
CA GLU A 186 -0.59 -14.99 11.31
C GLU A 186 -0.58 -14.86 12.85
N LYS A 187 0.28 -13.99 13.39
CA LYS A 187 0.34 -13.74 14.84
C LYS A 187 -0.92 -13.07 15.36
N LEU A 188 -1.48 -12.09 14.65
CA LEU A 188 -2.70 -11.38 15.05
C LEU A 188 -3.92 -12.31 15.07
N SER A 189 -3.96 -13.33 14.19
CA SER A 189 -5.08 -14.29 14.10
C SER A 189 -5.33 -15.12 15.36
N ILE A 190 -4.36 -15.18 16.27
CA ILE A 190 -4.47 -15.93 17.53
C ILE A 190 -4.59 -15.03 18.78
N LEU A 191 -4.43 -13.71 18.62
CA LEU A 191 -4.49 -12.76 19.72
C LEU A 191 -5.94 -12.35 20.00
N ASN A 192 -6.25 -12.12 21.27
CA ASN A 192 -7.59 -11.72 21.72
C ASN A 192 -7.58 -10.40 22.50
N SER A 193 -6.49 -9.63 22.38
CA SER A 193 -6.31 -8.36 23.06
C SER A 193 -5.77 -7.31 22.10
N VAL A 194 -6.45 -6.18 22.03
CA VAL A 194 -6.02 -5.03 21.22
C VAL A 194 -4.63 -4.55 21.64
N GLU A 195 -4.33 -4.59 22.94
CA GLU A 195 -3.03 -4.20 23.46
C GLU A 195 -1.91 -5.14 22.95
N GLU A 196 -2.16 -6.45 22.94
CA GLU A 196 -1.21 -7.43 22.41
C GLU A 196 -1.03 -7.29 20.89
N MET A 197 -2.11 -7.00 20.17
CA MET A 197 -2.08 -6.74 18.73
C MET A 197 -1.26 -5.47 18.42
N ASN A 198 -1.42 -4.41 19.21
CA ASN A 198 -0.64 -3.20 19.11
C ASN A 198 0.86 -3.46 19.37
N GLN A 199 1.20 -4.23 20.39
CA GLN A 199 2.57 -4.61 20.69
C GLN A 199 3.18 -5.49 19.58
N ALA A 200 2.40 -6.41 19.03
CA ALA A 200 2.82 -7.23 17.90
C ALA A 200 3.10 -6.39 16.64
N HIS A 201 2.28 -5.36 16.39
CA HIS A 201 2.47 -4.42 15.29
C HIS A 201 3.75 -3.59 15.45
N GLU A 202 4.01 -3.01 16.62
CA GLU A 202 5.24 -2.28 16.87
C GLU A 202 6.49 -3.16 16.71
N ALA A 203 6.42 -4.41 17.17
CA ALA A 203 7.50 -5.38 16.96
C ALA A 203 7.73 -5.67 15.47
N ALA A 204 6.66 -5.83 14.68
CA ALA A 204 6.76 -6.03 13.24
C ALA A 204 7.39 -4.82 12.51
N LEU A 205 7.15 -3.59 12.98
CA LEU A 205 7.84 -2.41 12.43
C LEU A 205 9.36 -2.46 12.69
N GLN A 206 9.79 -2.95 13.86
CA GLN A 206 11.21 -3.18 14.14
C GLN A 206 11.81 -4.32 13.30
N ASP A 207 11.01 -5.36 13.03
CA ASP A 207 11.42 -6.46 12.15
C ASP A 207 11.62 -5.98 10.71
N ILE A 208 10.74 -5.10 10.19
CA ILE A 208 10.93 -4.44 8.90
C ILE A 208 12.25 -3.67 8.89
N HIS A 209 12.50 -2.83 9.90
CA HIS A 209 13.74 -2.06 9.96
C HIS A 209 14.97 -2.97 9.95
N SER A 210 14.93 -4.06 10.72
CA SER A 210 16.03 -5.00 10.84
C SER A 210 16.29 -5.79 9.56
N ILE A 211 15.23 -6.35 8.95
CA ILE A 211 15.37 -7.18 7.74
C ILE A 211 15.79 -6.34 6.53
N THR A 212 15.25 -5.13 6.39
CA THR A 212 15.58 -4.24 5.28
C THR A 212 16.98 -3.65 5.41
N ALA A 213 17.43 -3.31 6.63
CA ALA A 213 18.81 -2.90 6.87
C ALA A 213 19.81 -4.01 6.53
N LYS A 214 19.51 -5.25 6.97
CA LYS A 214 20.32 -6.43 6.65
C LYS A 214 20.37 -6.68 5.13
N PHE A 215 19.22 -6.65 4.46
CA PHE A 215 19.12 -6.80 3.01
C PHE A 215 19.94 -5.75 2.26
N LYS A 216 19.81 -4.46 2.61
CA LYS A 216 20.59 -3.37 2.04
C LYS A 216 22.10 -3.60 2.20
N SER A 217 22.53 -3.97 3.41
CA SER A 217 23.93 -4.20 3.73
C SER A 217 24.52 -5.39 2.96
N GLU A 218 23.86 -6.55 3.01
CA GLU A 218 24.38 -7.78 2.39
C GLU A 218 24.39 -7.73 0.86
N THR A 219 23.44 -7.03 0.25
CA THR A 219 23.39 -6.88 -1.21
C THR A 219 24.21 -5.71 -1.72
N ASN A 220 24.83 -4.92 -0.84
CA ASN A 220 25.45 -3.65 -1.20
C ASN A 220 24.51 -2.77 -2.03
N TYR A 221 23.31 -2.49 -1.49
CA TYR A 221 22.25 -1.73 -2.17
C TYR A 221 21.89 -2.31 -3.55
N GLY A 222 21.87 -3.64 -3.64
CA GLY A 222 21.57 -4.37 -4.86
C GLY A 222 22.76 -4.66 -5.77
N ALA A 223 23.94 -4.08 -5.55
CA ALA A 223 25.12 -4.26 -6.41
C ALA A 223 25.70 -5.70 -6.38
N ASP A 224 25.60 -6.41 -5.25
CA ASP A 224 26.00 -7.82 -5.15
C ASP A 224 24.87 -8.75 -5.62
N ILE A 225 24.94 -9.14 -6.90
CA ILE A 225 23.96 -10.03 -7.54
C ILE A 225 23.87 -11.41 -6.87
N HIS A 226 24.96 -11.91 -6.26
CA HIS A 226 24.93 -13.22 -5.62
C HIS A 226 24.10 -13.18 -4.34
N SER A 227 24.34 -12.17 -3.51
CA SER A 227 23.54 -11.93 -2.30
C SER A 227 22.10 -11.56 -2.67
N LEU A 228 21.89 -10.76 -3.71
CA LEU A 228 20.55 -10.42 -4.22
C LEU A 228 19.76 -11.66 -4.63
N LYS A 229 20.41 -12.64 -5.28
CA LYS A 229 19.76 -13.90 -5.65
C LYS A 229 19.34 -14.73 -4.44
N LYS A 230 20.15 -14.77 -3.37
CA LYS A 230 19.77 -15.48 -2.12
C LYS A 230 18.50 -14.88 -1.51
N TRP A 231 18.41 -13.56 -1.47
CA TRP A 231 17.22 -12.87 -0.98
C TRP A 231 16.00 -13.09 -1.89
N ASN A 232 16.19 -13.13 -3.21
CA ASN A 232 15.13 -13.51 -4.15
C ASN A 232 14.63 -14.94 -3.92
N ASP A 233 15.52 -15.88 -3.61
CA ASP A 233 15.13 -17.28 -3.33
C ASP A 233 14.29 -17.38 -2.06
N LEU A 234 14.63 -16.59 -1.03
CA LEU A 234 13.80 -16.44 0.17
C LEU A 234 12.42 -15.88 -0.17
N VAL A 235 12.35 -14.81 -0.96
CA VAL A 235 11.09 -14.20 -1.39
C VAL A 235 10.25 -15.22 -2.16
N LEU A 236 10.83 -15.88 -3.15
CA LEU A 236 10.16 -16.91 -3.94
C LEU A 236 9.57 -18.01 -3.07
N GLN A 237 10.32 -18.48 -2.06
CA GLN A 237 9.84 -19.51 -1.14
C GLN A 237 8.64 -19.04 -0.31
N ARG A 238 8.59 -17.75 0.07
CA ARG A 238 7.59 -17.21 1.01
C ARG A 238 6.36 -16.62 0.34
N THR A 239 6.52 -15.96 -0.81
CA THR A 239 5.45 -15.23 -1.50
C THR A 239 5.09 -15.85 -2.86
N GLY A 240 5.94 -16.73 -3.39
CA GLY A 240 5.81 -17.28 -4.75
C GLY A 240 6.30 -16.34 -5.86
N VAL A 241 6.84 -15.16 -5.52
CA VAL A 241 7.32 -14.15 -6.49
C VAL A 241 8.80 -14.39 -6.83
N ASP A 242 9.12 -14.53 -8.12
CA ASP A 242 10.51 -14.57 -8.60
C ASP A 242 10.86 -13.26 -9.32
N ASN A 243 11.42 -12.30 -8.60
CA ASN A 243 11.79 -10.99 -9.15
C ASN A 243 12.84 -11.10 -10.28
N PHE A 244 13.76 -12.07 -10.20
CA PHE A 244 14.73 -12.30 -11.28
C PHE A 244 14.02 -12.72 -12.57
N ALA A 245 12.98 -13.56 -12.48
CA ALA A 245 12.17 -13.96 -13.62
C ALA A 245 11.34 -12.79 -14.16
N VAL A 246 10.67 -12.03 -13.28
CA VAL A 246 9.83 -10.87 -13.64
C VAL A 246 10.61 -9.86 -14.49
N PHE A 247 11.83 -9.50 -14.08
CA PHE A 247 12.65 -8.50 -14.79
C PHE A 247 13.65 -9.10 -15.79
N ALA A 248 13.60 -10.41 -16.01
CA ALA A 248 14.52 -11.14 -16.88
C ALA A 248 16.01 -10.83 -16.56
N LEU A 249 16.36 -10.81 -15.26
CA LEU A 249 17.73 -10.61 -14.79
C LEU A 249 18.46 -11.96 -14.78
N LYS A 250 19.56 -12.06 -15.54
CA LYS A 250 20.34 -13.29 -15.66
C LYS A 250 21.32 -13.42 -14.49
N TYR A 251 21.20 -14.49 -13.71
CA TYR A 251 22.21 -14.86 -12.73
C TYR A 251 23.15 -15.94 -13.29
N LYS A 252 24.46 -15.67 -13.28
CA LYS A 252 25.50 -16.66 -13.59
C LYS A 252 26.25 -16.98 -12.31
N ALA A 253 26.04 -18.18 -11.76
CA ALA A 253 26.86 -18.67 -10.66
C ALA A 253 28.33 -18.66 -11.07
N LYS A 254 29.22 -18.09 -10.24
CA LYS A 254 30.67 -18.20 -10.46
C LYS A 254 31.01 -19.70 -10.53
N LYS A 255 31.53 -20.15 -11.69
CA LYS A 255 32.17 -21.47 -11.78
C LYS A 255 33.30 -21.48 -10.75
N ARG A 256 33.23 -22.39 -9.77
CA ARG A 256 34.37 -22.71 -8.90
C ARG A 256 35.52 -23.09 -9.83
N LYS A 257 36.60 -22.30 -9.81
CA LYS A 257 37.89 -22.68 -10.38
C LYS A 257 38.64 -23.51 -9.35
#